data_AF-B6UG22-F1
#
_entry.id   AF-B6UG22-F1
#
_cell.length_a   1.000
_cell.length_b   1.000
_cell.length_c   1.000
_cell.angle_alpha   90.00
_cell.angle_beta   90.00
_cell.angle_gamma   90.00
#
_symmetry.space_group_name_H-M   'P 1'
#
loop_
_entity.id
_entity.type
_entity.pdbx_description
1 polymer ?
#
loop_
_entity_poly.entity_id
_entity_poly.type
_entity_poly.pdbx_seq_one_letter_code
_entity_poly.pdbx_strand_id
1 'polypeptide(L)'
;MVYIYGQLSSDSVDISMNTHLKTVKLTLKGKNPVTLDHLSVRGNNIRYYILPDSLNLETLLVEETPRVKPKKPTSGKPLGRGRGRGRGRGRGRGR
;
A
#
# COMPACT_ATOMS: atom_id res chain seq x y z
N MET A 1 3.27 8.22 31.52
CA MET A 1 2.15 8.67 30.66
C MET A 1 2.49 10.08 30.20
N VAL A 2 2.53 10.32 28.90
CA VAL A 2 2.73 11.66 28.31
C VAL A 2 1.56 11.90 27.38
N TYR A 3 0.93 13.07 27.51
CA TYR A 3 -0.15 13.50 26.61
C TYR A 3 0.41 14.47 25.60
N ILE A 4 0.13 14.24 24.32
CA ILE A 4 0.63 15.04 23.22
C ILE A 4 -0.57 15.44 22.37
N TYR A 5 -0.78 16.74 22.23
CA TYR A 5 -1.76 17.33 21.34
C TYR A 5 -1.02 18.01 20.21
N GLY A 6 -1.48 17.84 18.98
CA GLY A 6 -0.86 18.46 17.82
C GLY A 6 -1.66 18.20 16.56
N GLN A 7 -1.30 18.88 15.48
CA GLN A 7 -1.95 18.73 14.20
C GLN A 7 -1.29 17.61 13.39
N LEU A 8 -2.14 16.74 12.84
CA LEU A 8 -1.77 15.71 11.86
C LEU A 8 -2.12 16.18 10.45
N SER A 9 -1.33 15.75 9.47
CA SER A 9 -1.63 15.83 8.03
C SER A 9 -1.63 14.42 7.43
N SER A 10 -2.13 14.25 6.20
CA SER A 10 -2.23 12.94 5.53
C SER A 10 -0.93 12.13 5.56
N ASP A 11 0.21 12.79 5.38
CA ASP A 11 1.53 12.13 5.27
C ASP A 11 2.31 12.12 6.60
N SER A 12 1.67 12.53 7.70
CA SER A 12 2.35 12.70 8.99
C SER A 12 2.57 11.40 9.75
N VAL A 13 1.95 10.30 9.32
CA VAL A 13 2.01 8.99 9.97
C VAL A 13 2.45 7.94 8.95
N ASP A 14 3.47 7.17 9.29
CA ASP A 14 3.95 6.06 8.46
C ASP A 14 3.36 4.70 8.88
N ILE A 15 3.68 3.65 8.12
CA ILE A 15 3.20 2.27 8.35
C ILE A 15 3.69 1.70 9.70
N SER A 16 4.79 2.24 10.23
CA SER A 16 5.33 1.89 11.56
C SER A 16 4.74 2.74 12.68
N MET A 17 3.72 3.56 12.38
CA MET A 17 3.07 4.51 13.28
C MET A 17 3.99 5.65 13.76
N ASN A 18 5.16 5.87 13.16
CA ASN A 18 5.95 7.06 13.47
C ASN A 18 5.14 8.28 13.07
N THR A 19 5.03 9.24 13.98
CA THR A 19 4.09 10.35 13.87
C THR A 19 4.83 11.67 13.97
N HIS A 20 4.61 12.52 12.98
CA HIS A 20 5.18 13.86 12.88
C HIS A 20 4.10 14.92 13.11
N LEU A 21 4.19 15.65 14.21
CA LEU A 21 3.19 16.64 14.62
C LEU A 21 3.70 18.06 14.40
N LYS A 22 2.77 18.96 14.09
CA LYS A 22 2.97 20.42 14.09
C LYS A 22 2.12 21.07 15.19
N THR A 23 2.53 22.24 15.66
CA THR A 23 1.80 23.05 16.67
C THR A 23 1.46 22.21 17.89
N VAL A 24 2.49 21.77 18.60
CA VAL A 24 2.40 20.72 19.61
C VAL A 24 2.29 21.30 21.01
N LYS A 25 1.40 20.73 21.82
CA LYS A 25 1.34 20.92 23.27
C LYS A 25 1.53 19.58 23.95
N LEU A 26 2.65 19.43 24.63
CA LEU A 26 3.04 18.21 25.33
C LEU A 26 2.93 18.40 26.84
N THR A 27 2.33 17.43 27.53
CA THR A 27 2.21 17.43 29.00
C THR A 27 2.77 16.13 29.56
N LEU A 28 3.87 16.22 30.30
CA LEU A 28 4.37 15.10 31.07
C LEU A 28 3.61 15.01 32.40
N LYS A 29 3.38 13.77 32.89
CA LYS A 29 2.74 13.55 34.19
C LYS A 29 3.48 14.34 35.28
N GLY A 30 2.74 15.20 36.00
CA GLY A 30 3.27 16.00 37.10
C GLY A 30 4.17 17.17 36.69
N LYS A 31 4.19 17.55 35.40
CA LYS A 31 4.91 18.73 34.91
C LYS A 31 3.99 19.67 34.16
N ASN A 32 4.43 20.93 34.04
CA ASN A 32 3.73 21.93 33.25
C ASN A 32 3.75 21.56 31.75
N PRO A 33 2.70 21.92 30.99
CA PRO A 33 2.70 21.77 29.54
C PRO A 33 3.83 22.55 28.86
N VAL A 34 4.38 21.98 27.79
CA VAL A 34 5.42 22.57 26.94
C VAL A 34 4.88 22.68 25.52
N THR A 35 5.07 23.83 24.89
CA THR A 35 4.72 24.06 23.49
C THR A 35 5.94 23.88 22.59
N LEU A 36 5.75 23.25 21.43
CA LEU A 36 6.77 23.01 20.41
C LEU A 36 6.19 23.25 19.03
N ASP A 37 6.98 23.76 18.08
CA ASP A 37 6.51 23.92 16.70
C ASP A 37 6.39 22.57 15.98
N HIS A 38 7.34 21.66 16.24
CA HIS A 38 7.43 20.34 15.63
C HIS A 38 7.80 19.26 16.67
N LEU A 39 7.20 18.08 16.56
CA LEU A 39 7.57 16.90 17.36
C LEU A 39 7.43 15.62 16.53
N SER A 40 8.42 14.74 16.62
CA SER A 40 8.34 13.40 16.05
C SER A 40 8.28 12.36 17.16
N VAL A 41 7.31 11.45 17.09
CA VAL A 41 7.13 10.36 18.05
C VAL A 41 7.30 9.03 17.34
N ARG A 42 8.17 8.16 17.87
CA ARG A 42 8.34 6.82 17.36
C ARG A 42 7.09 5.98 17.62
N GLY A 43 6.60 5.27 16.61
CA GLY A 43 5.30 4.61 16.66
C GLY A 43 5.16 3.55 17.75
N ASN A 44 6.23 2.83 18.07
CA ASN A 44 6.25 1.82 19.14
C ASN A 44 6.01 2.39 20.56
N ASN A 45 6.15 3.72 20.74
CA ASN A 45 5.89 4.39 22.01
C ASN A 45 4.46 4.93 22.10
N ILE A 46 3.66 4.81 21.04
CA ILE A 46 2.28 5.30 20.96
C ILE A 46 1.32 4.21 21.43
N ARG A 47 0.45 4.56 22.38
CA ARG A 47 -0.54 3.60 22.95
C ARG A 47 -1.93 3.74 22.33
N TYR A 48 -2.33 4.96 22.00
CA TYR A 48 -3.63 5.25 21.39
C TYR A 48 -3.61 6.63 20.76
N TYR A 49 -4.49 6.85 19.78
CA TYR A 49 -4.82 8.17 19.24
C TYR A 49 -6.18 8.59 19.78
N ILE A 50 -6.32 9.88 20.09
CA ILE A 50 -7.61 10.51 20.26
C ILE A 50 -7.83 11.33 18.98
N LEU A 51 -8.77 10.89 18.16
CA LEU A 51 -9.07 11.51 16.87
C LEU A 51 -10.26 12.47 17.02
N PRO A 52 -10.42 13.45 16.13
CA PRO A 52 -11.61 14.30 16.11
C PRO A 52 -12.87 13.45 15.88
N ASP A 53 -13.95 13.76 16.61
CA ASP A 53 -15.24 13.06 16.49
C ASP A 53 -15.85 13.17 15.08
N SER A 54 -15.47 14.19 14.32
CA SER A 54 -15.91 14.43 12.95
C SER A 54 -15.22 13.56 11.90
N LEU A 55 -14.22 12.75 12.28
CA LEU A 55 -13.50 11.91 11.34
C LEU A 55 -14.34 10.68 10.95
N ASN A 56 -14.75 10.59 9.69
CA ASN A 56 -15.52 9.45 9.19
C ASN A 56 -14.61 8.24 8.90
N LEU A 57 -14.41 7.39 9.91
CA LEU A 57 -13.56 6.20 9.81
C LEU A 57 -14.07 5.18 8.79
N GLU A 58 -15.39 5.02 8.61
CA GLU A 58 -15.96 4.02 7.69
C GLU A 58 -15.49 4.26 6.25
N THR A 59 -15.45 5.52 5.84
CA THR A 59 -14.96 5.89 4.50
C THR A 59 -13.46 5.75 4.33
N LEU A 60 -12.69 5.85 5.42
CA LEU A 60 -11.22 5.82 5.38
C LEU A 60 -10.67 4.40 5.53
N LEU A 61 -11.40 3.53 6.22
CA LEU A 61 -11.06 2.12 6.41
C LEU A 61 -11.57 1.31 5.21
N VAL A 62 -10.99 1.53 4.04
CA VAL A 62 -11.23 0.69 2.88
C VAL A 62 -10.38 -0.57 3.02
N GLU A 63 -11.02 -1.74 2.99
CA GLU A 63 -10.29 -3.00 2.79
C GLU A 63 -9.61 -2.94 1.43
N GLU A 64 -8.27 -2.85 1.40
CA GLU A 64 -7.53 -3.09 0.17
C GLU A 64 -7.70 -4.55 -0.23
N THR A 65 -8.72 -4.86 -1.03
CA THR A 65 -8.77 -6.14 -1.72
C THR A 65 -7.48 -6.25 -2.54
N PRO A 66 -6.65 -7.29 -2.34
CA PRO A 66 -5.37 -7.38 -3.01
C PRO A 66 -5.63 -7.29 -4.51
N ARG A 67 -5.07 -6.26 -5.16
CA ARG A 67 -5.21 -6.05 -6.62
C ARG A 67 -4.80 -7.35 -7.29
N VAL A 68 -5.78 -8.09 -7.82
CA VAL A 68 -5.55 -9.34 -8.51
C VAL A 68 -4.70 -8.99 -9.73
N LYS A 69 -3.39 -9.28 -9.64
CA LYS A 69 -2.50 -9.12 -10.77
C LYS A 69 -3.10 -9.97 -11.90
N PRO A 70 -3.40 -9.40 -13.08
CA PRO A 70 -3.92 -10.19 -14.18
C PRO A 70 -2.94 -11.33 -14.43
N LYS A 71 -3.45 -12.57 -14.40
CA LYS A 71 -2.64 -13.74 -14.74
C LYS A 71 -2.03 -13.46 -16.11
N LYS A 72 -0.70 -13.49 -16.21
CA LYS A 72 0.02 -13.45 -17.49
C LYS A 72 -0.70 -14.44 -18.42
N PRO A 73 -1.08 -14.05 -19.66
CA PRO A 73 -1.64 -15.00 -20.60
C PRO A 73 -0.59 -16.09 -20.78
N THR A 74 -0.88 -17.28 -20.24
CA THR A 74 -0.10 -18.48 -20.53
C THR A 74 -0.21 -18.69 -22.03
N SER A 75 0.92 -18.52 -22.72
CA SER A 75 1.13 -18.80 -24.13
C SER A 75 0.70 -20.24 -24.45
N GLY A 76 -0.57 -20.42 -24.79
CA GLY A 76 -1.15 -21.69 -25.20
C GLY A 76 -0.93 -21.91 -26.68
N LYS A 77 0.14 -22.64 -27.02
CA LYS A 77 0.30 -23.61 -28.13
C LYS A 77 -0.45 -23.32 -29.45
N PRO A 78 0.24 -23.24 -30.62
CA PRO A 78 -0.46 -23.26 -31.90
C PRO A 78 -1.25 -24.57 -32.03
N LEU A 79 -2.57 -24.48 -32.19
CA LEU A 79 -3.42 -25.59 -32.61
C LEU A 79 -2.95 -26.03 -34.00
N GLY A 80 -2.11 -27.07 -34.06
CA GLY A 80 -1.88 -27.83 -35.27
C GLY A 80 -3.17 -28.55 -35.64
N ARG A 81 -3.95 -27.98 -36.57
CA ARG A 81 -5.14 -28.62 -37.13
C ARG A 81 -5.09 -28.51 -38.65
N GLY A 82 -4.68 -29.61 -39.27
CA GLY A 82 -4.39 -29.70 -40.69
C GLY A 82 -5.58 -29.50 -41.64
N ARG A 83 -5.22 -29.21 -42.90
CA ARG A 83 -5.98 -29.29 -44.17
C ARG A 83 -5.05 -28.59 -45.18
N GLY A 84 -4.34 -29.20 -46.12
CA GLY A 84 -4.64 -30.32 -47.00
C GLY A 84 -4.26 -29.88 -48.42
N ARG A 85 -3.95 -30.86 -49.30
CA ARG A 85 -4.00 -30.79 -50.78
C ARG A 85 -2.79 -30.18 -51.53
N GLY A 86 -1.79 -31.03 -51.77
CA GLY A 86 -1.66 -31.67 -53.08
C GLY A 86 -0.72 -31.08 -54.14
N ARG A 87 -0.10 -32.03 -54.89
CA ARG A 87 0.51 -31.93 -56.24
C ARG A 87 1.90 -31.28 -56.28
N GLY A 88 2.97 -31.92 -56.74
CA GLY A 88 3.16 -33.24 -57.35
C GLY A 88 4.57 -33.32 -57.95
N ARG A 89 4.90 -34.50 -58.50
CA ARG A 89 5.94 -34.78 -59.53
C ARG A 89 7.38 -34.47 -59.06
N GLY A 90 8.21 -35.43 -58.65
CA GLY A 90 8.55 -36.68 -59.34
C GLY A 90 9.93 -36.56 -60.01
N ARG A 91 10.73 -37.63 -59.90
CA ARG A 91 12.03 -37.91 -60.57
C ARG A 91 13.25 -37.22 -59.91
N GLY A 92 14.32 -37.89 -59.48
CA GLY A 92 14.75 -39.28 -59.54
C GLY A 92 16.28 -39.35 -59.57
N ARG A 93 16.84 -40.46 -59.04
CA ARG A 93 18.23 -40.98 -59.21
C ARG A 93 19.33 -40.20 -58.46
N GLY A 94 20.25 -40.79 -57.73
CA GLY A 94 20.66 -42.19 -57.55
C GLY A 94 22.17 -42.23 -57.30
N ARG A 95 22.60 -43.12 -56.37
CA ARG A 95 23.97 -43.41 -55.90
C ARG A 95 24.68 -42.33 -55.11
#